data_AF-A0A699RX74-F1
#
_entry.id   AF-A0A699RX74-F1
#
_cell.length_a   1.000
_cell.length_b   1.000
_cell.length_c   1.000
_cell.angle_alpha   90.00
_cell.angle_beta   90.00
_cell.angle_gamma   90.00
#
_symmetry.space_group_name_H-M   'P 1'
#
loop_
_entity.id
_entity.type
_entity.pdbx_description
1 polymer ?
#
loop_
_entity_poly.entity_id
_entity_poly.type
_entity_poly.pdbx_seq_one_letter_code
_entity_poly.pdbx_strand_id
1 'polypeptide(L)'
;MMKGFDIGIQEKKAKLFNEWERFTSNEGKSIESYYHCFLKLMNDLKRNKHFPEKIASNLMFLNNLQPEWSRHVTIVHQTKDLHTADYTQLYDFLKYNQKEVDELKAERIAKTQDPLALMANSNNPYVFPAPHQDHPSFNQNYLKQPIPNPEDITNPATAMNMALALMAKAFKLNYSTPTNNNQRISS
;
A
#
# COMPACT_ATOMS: atom_id res chain seq x y z
N MET A 1 24.71 45.69 2.10
CA MET A 1 25.19 44.28 2.04
C MET A 1 24.69 43.61 3.30
N MET A 2 23.97 42.49 3.33
CA MET A 2 24.30 41.17 2.77
C MET A 2 23.01 40.32 2.76
N LYS A 3 22.36 40.13 1.61
CA LYS A 3 21.20 39.20 1.44
C LYS A 3 21.60 37.85 0.83
N GLY A 4 22.88 37.66 0.48
CA GLY A 4 23.36 36.46 -0.21
C GLY A 4 23.59 35.24 0.69
N PHE A 5 23.86 35.43 1.98
CA PHE A 5 24.19 34.31 2.90
C PHE A 5 22.95 33.49 3.30
N ASP A 6 21.76 34.10 3.27
CA ASP A 6 20.51 33.47 3.67
C ASP A 6 19.90 32.61 2.54
N ILE A 7 20.02 33.06 1.27
CA ILE A 7 19.48 32.34 0.10
C ILE A 7 20.03 30.91 0.00
N GLY A 8 21.35 30.72 0.14
CA GLY A 8 21.95 29.39 0.06
C GLY A 8 21.52 28.45 1.21
N ILE A 9 21.26 29.01 2.39
CA ILE A 9 20.76 28.25 3.55
C ILE A 9 19.29 27.85 3.33
N GLN A 10 18.45 28.78 2.85
CA GLN A 10 17.04 28.48 2.56
C GLN A 10 16.88 27.50 1.40
N GLU A 11 17.68 27.61 0.34
CA GLU A 11 17.65 26.66 -0.79
C GLU A 11 18.05 25.24 -0.35
N LYS A 12 19.10 25.13 0.47
CA LYS A 12 19.50 23.84 1.04
C LYS A 12 18.41 23.23 1.92
N LYS A 13 17.74 24.05 2.73
CA LYS A 13 16.59 23.61 3.56
C LYS A 13 15.43 23.13 2.70
N ALA A 14 15.06 23.86 1.66
CA ALA A 14 13.99 23.47 0.74
C ALA A 14 14.30 22.14 0.04
N LYS A 15 15.56 21.93 -0.40
CA LYS A 15 15.99 20.66 -1.00
C LYS A 15 15.83 19.48 -0.05
N LEU A 16 16.25 19.63 1.21
CA LEU A 16 16.10 18.60 2.24
C LEU A 16 14.63 18.29 2.55
N PHE A 17 13.79 19.30 2.59
CA PHE A 17 12.35 19.11 2.80
C PHE A 17 11.68 18.40 1.62
N ASN A 18 12.05 18.73 0.38
CA ASN A 18 11.57 18.01 -0.80
C ASN A 18 12.06 16.55 -0.82
N GLU A 19 13.29 16.27 -0.36
CA GLU A 19 13.80 14.91 -0.22
C GLU A 19 13.01 14.13 0.84
N TRP A 20 12.65 14.78 1.94
CA TRP A 20 11.77 14.23 2.98
C TRP A 20 10.39 13.87 2.44
N GLU A 21 9.69 14.80 1.79
CA GLU A 21 8.34 14.56 1.26
C GLU A 21 8.31 13.47 0.20
N ARG A 22 9.39 13.32 -0.57
CA ARG A 22 9.50 12.32 -1.64
C ARG A 22 10.17 11.02 -1.18
N PHE A 23 10.51 10.89 0.10
CA PHE A 23 11.19 9.72 0.62
C PHE A 23 10.28 8.51 0.50
N THR A 24 10.69 7.50 -0.27
CA THR A 24 9.91 6.27 -0.44
C THR A 24 10.82 5.06 -0.68
N SER A 25 10.33 3.87 -0.32
CA SER A 25 11.01 2.62 -0.63
C SER A 25 10.81 2.26 -2.09
N ASN A 26 11.90 2.29 -2.87
CA ASN A 26 11.89 1.80 -4.25
C ASN A 26 11.71 0.27 -4.29
N GLU A 27 11.10 -0.22 -5.36
CA GLU A 27 11.03 -1.64 -5.67
C GLU A 27 12.43 -2.26 -5.71
N GLY A 28 12.58 -3.47 -5.17
CA GLY A 28 13.88 -4.14 -5.10
C GLY A 28 14.79 -3.72 -3.94
N LYS A 29 14.54 -2.60 -3.25
CA LYS A 29 15.32 -2.24 -2.04
C LYS A 29 15.03 -3.21 -0.90
N SER A 30 16.09 -3.62 -0.19
CA SER A 30 16.00 -4.33 1.09
C SER A 30 15.66 -3.38 2.23
N ILE A 31 15.10 -3.90 3.33
CA ILE A 31 14.82 -3.11 4.53
C ILE A 31 16.08 -2.47 5.14
N GLU A 32 17.23 -3.15 5.04
CA GLU A 32 18.54 -2.64 5.46
C GLU A 32 18.93 -1.39 4.68
N SER A 33 18.86 -1.45 3.35
CA SER A 33 19.19 -0.32 2.48
C SER A 33 18.23 0.84 2.71
N TYR A 34 16.93 0.55 2.85
CA TYR A 34 15.91 1.53 3.20
C TYR A 34 16.21 2.24 4.53
N TYR A 35 16.50 1.47 5.59
CA TYR A 35 16.84 2.00 6.90
C TYR A 35 18.09 2.87 6.87
N HIS A 36 19.12 2.45 6.14
CA HIS A 36 20.34 3.25 5.98
C HIS A 36 20.06 4.59 5.30
N CYS A 37 19.28 4.60 4.22
CA CYS A 37 18.86 5.83 3.54
C CYS A 37 18.04 6.73 4.47
N PHE A 38 17.11 6.15 5.24
CA PHE A 38 16.30 6.89 6.21
C PHE A 38 17.16 7.55 7.29
N LEU A 39 18.10 6.81 7.90
CA LEU A 39 19.00 7.36 8.92
C LEU A 39 19.84 8.51 8.39
N LYS A 40 20.34 8.40 7.14
CA LYS A 40 21.08 9.48 6.50
C LYS A 40 20.23 10.76 6.38
N LEU A 41 19.01 10.64 5.86
CA LEU A 41 18.06 11.75 5.74
C LEU A 41 17.74 12.38 7.11
N MET A 42 17.44 11.56 8.13
CA MET A 42 17.18 12.03 9.49
C MET A 42 18.36 12.80 10.09
N ASN A 43 19.58 12.29 9.88
CA ASN A 43 20.80 12.92 10.36
C ASN A 43 21.05 14.26 9.67
N ASP A 44 20.81 14.36 8.36
CA ASP A 44 20.96 15.62 7.64
C ASP A 44 19.91 16.64 8.08
N LEU A 45 18.66 16.25 8.30
CA LEU A 45 17.63 17.13 8.85
C LEU A 45 18.00 17.65 10.26
N LYS A 46 18.46 16.75 11.13
CA LYS A 46 18.93 17.10 12.47
C LYS A 46 20.08 18.12 12.44
N ARG A 47 21.05 17.95 11.53
CA ARG A 47 22.18 18.88 11.35
C ARG A 47 21.74 20.26 10.84
N ASN A 48 20.61 20.36 10.16
CA ASN A 48 20.07 21.62 9.64
C ASN A 48 19.06 22.30 10.58
N LYS A 49 18.98 21.86 11.86
CA LYS A 49 18.07 22.39 12.90
C LYS A 49 16.57 22.26 12.56
N HIS A 50 16.22 21.40 11.62
CA HIS A 50 14.84 21.10 11.24
C HIS A 50 14.58 19.65 11.57
N PHE A 51 14.08 19.41 12.77
CA PHE A 51 13.80 18.06 13.25
C PHE A 51 12.28 17.85 13.29
N PRO A 52 11.74 16.98 12.44
CA PRO A 52 10.36 16.55 12.56
C PRO A 52 10.16 15.88 13.92
N GLU A 53 8.95 16.00 14.48
CA GLU A 53 8.63 15.28 15.71
C GLU A 53 8.91 13.78 15.53
N LYS A 54 9.30 13.11 16.63
CA LYS A 54 9.65 11.68 16.59
C LYS A 54 8.51 10.85 16.01
N ILE A 55 7.26 11.14 16.40
CA ILE A 55 6.08 10.47 15.84
C ILE A 55 5.97 10.69 14.33
N ALA A 56 6.17 11.91 13.83
CA ALA A 56 6.11 12.20 12.40
C ALA A 56 7.19 11.42 11.63
N SER A 57 8.38 11.31 12.21
CA SER A 57 9.50 10.56 11.63
C SER A 57 9.22 9.05 11.62
N ASN A 58 8.67 8.52 12.71
CA ASN A 58 8.27 7.11 12.83
C ASN A 58 7.14 6.76 11.85
N LEU A 59 6.12 7.60 11.75
CA LEU A 59 5.05 7.43 10.77
C LEU A 59 5.59 7.47 9.35
N MET A 60 6.50 8.41 9.05
CA MET A 60 7.12 8.49 7.74
C MET A 60 7.96 7.24 7.40
N PHE A 61 8.71 6.71 8.37
CA PHE A 61 9.49 5.48 8.20
C PHE A 61 8.59 4.27 7.88
N LEU A 62 7.41 4.17 8.49
CA LEU A 62 6.51 3.04 8.31
C LEU A 62 5.67 3.15 7.03
N ASN A 63 5.10 4.33 6.77
CA ASN A 63 4.16 4.55 5.67
C ASN A 63 4.81 4.48 4.28
N ASN A 64 6.13 4.68 4.22
CA ASN A 64 6.90 4.70 2.97
C ASN A 64 7.55 3.36 2.62
N LEU A 65 7.23 2.30 3.36
CA LEU A 65 7.62 0.93 3.02
C LEU A 65 6.80 0.40 1.84
N GLN A 66 7.33 -0.61 1.14
CA GLN A 66 6.60 -1.27 0.07
C GLN A 66 5.36 -2.02 0.61
N PRO A 67 4.32 -2.25 -0.21
CA PRO A 67 3.05 -2.85 0.24
C PRO A 67 3.17 -4.20 0.95
N GLU A 68 4.22 -4.98 0.64
CA GLU A 68 4.52 -6.26 1.27
C GLU A 68 4.77 -6.12 2.78
N TRP A 69 5.12 -4.93 3.27
CA TRP A 69 5.27 -4.62 4.68
C TRP A 69 3.97 -4.23 5.40
N SER A 70 2.85 -4.04 4.70
CA SER A 70 1.61 -3.47 5.24
C SER A 70 1.09 -4.19 6.49
N ARG A 71 1.17 -5.53 6.51
CA ARG A 71 0.79 -6.34 7.68
C ARG A 71 1.65 -6.00 8.90
N HIS A 72 2.97 -5.92 8.72
CA HIS A 72 3.91 -5.62 9.79
C HIS A 72 3.80 -4.17 10.26
N VAL A 73 3.53 -3.22 9.36
CA VAL A 73 3.23 -1.82 9.70
C VAL A 73 2.01 -1.74 10.61
N THR A 74 0.93 -2.45 10.28
CA THR A 74 -0.27 -2.50 11.12
C THR A 74 0.03 -3.05 12.53
N ILE A 75 0.82 -4.11 12.63
CA ILE A 75 1.23 -4.68 13.92
C ILE A 75 2.03 -3.66 14.74
N VAL A 76 2.96 -2.94 14.11
CA VAL A 76 3.74 -1.90 14.79
C VAL A 76 2.83 -0.80 15.35
N HIS A 77 1.87 -0.31 14.55
CA HIS A 77 0.92 0.71 15.01
C HIS A 77 0.11 0.28 16.24
N GLN A 78 -0.23 -1.01 16.34
CA GLN A 78 -1.04 -1.53 17.44
C GLN A 78 -0.23 -1.85 18.70
N THR A 79 1.05 -2.22 18.53
CA THR A 79 1.85 -2.82 19.62
C THR A 79 2.97 -1.92 20.12
N LYS A 80 3.32 -0.86 19.40
CA LYS A 80 4.42 0.05 19.75
C LYS A 80 3.88 1.45 19.99
N ASP A 81 4.42 2.12 21.01
CA ASP A 81 4.22 3.54 21.19
C ASP A 81 5.16 4.33 20.26
N LEU A 82 4.60 4.86 19.17
CA LEU A 82 5.35 5.62 18.17
C LEU A 82 5.86 6.98 18.69
N HIS A 83 5.38 7.47 19.83
CA HIS A 83 5.92 8.68 20.44
C HIS A 83 7.28 8.44 21.11
N THR A 84 7.52 7.22 21.59
CA THR A 84 8.71 6.89 22.38
C THR A 84 9.67 5.97 21.66
N ALA A 85 9.15 5.05 20.84
CA ALA A 85 9.95 4.09 20.07
C ALA A 85 11.07 4.77 19.27
N ASP A 86 12.26 4.20 19.35
CA ASP A 86 13.39 4.60 18.51
C ASP A 86 13.38 3.84 17.18
N TYR A 87 14.10 4.39 16.20
CA TYR A 87 14.14 3.81 14.86
C TYR A 87 14.77 2.41 14.82
N THR A 88 15.67 2.10 15.77
CA THR A 88 16.33 0.80 15.84
C THR A 88 15.34 -0.27 16.28
N GLN A 89 14.49 0.01 17.27
CA GLN A 89 13.42 -0.89 17.70
C GLN A 89 12.41 -1.19 16.58
N LEU A 90 12.02 -0.18 15.81
CA LEU A 90 11.13 -0.36 14.66
C LEU A 90 11.83 -1.18 13.57
N TYR A 91 13.08 -0.85 13.26
CA TYR A 91 13.89 -1.55 12.28
C TYR A 91 14.13 -3.02 12.66
N ASP A 92 14.50 -3.31 13.89
CA ASP A 92 14.78 -4.68 14.38
C ASP A 92 13.53 -5.56 14.25
N PHE A 93 12.36 -5.01 14.56
CA PHE A 93 11.09 -5.69 14.33
C PHE A 93 10.87 -6.01 12.86
N LEU A 94 11.07 -5.04 11.96
CA LEU A 94 10.91 -5.27 10.52
C LEU A 94 11.94 -6.29 10.01
N LYS A 95 13.20 -6.15 10.44
CA LYS A 95 14.31 -7.03 10.05
C LYS A 95 14.06 -8.48 10.46
N TYR A 96 13.55 -8.69 11.67
CA TYR A 96 13.17 -10.03 12.16
C TYR A 96 12.14 -10.71 11.24
N ASN A 97 11.19 -9.95 10.69
CA ASN A 97 10.12 -10.47 9.85
C ASN A 97 10.47 -10.52 8.35
N GLN A 98 11.70 -10.20 7.97
CA GLN A 98 12.04 -10.03 6.56
C GLN A 98 11.80 -11.28 5.71
N LYS A 99 12.03 -12.48 6.25
CA LYS A 99 11.79 -13.73 5.52
C LYS A 99 10.36 -13.85 5.01
N GLU A 100 9.37 -13.54 5.86
CA GLU A 100 7.95 -13.58 5.48
C GLU A 100 7.65 -12.59 4.34
N VAL A 101 8.23 -11.40 4.42
CA VAL A 101 8.06 -10.36 3.39
C VAL A 101 8.73 -10.75 2.08
N ASP A 102 9.91 -11.38 2.13
CA ASP A 102 10.62 -11.84 0.94
C ASP A 102 9.82 -12.96 0.23
N GLU A 103 9.17 -13.86 0.98
CA GLU A 103 8.25 -14.88 0.44
C GLU A 103 7.02 -14.24 -0.23
N LEU A 104 6.38 -13.25 0.42
CA LEU A 104 5.24 -12.51 -0.14
C LEU A 104 5.62 -11.76 -1.42
N LYS A 105 6.83 -11.20 -1.46
CA LYS A 105 7.35 -10.52 -2.64
C LYS A 105 7.58 -11.49 -3.80
N ALA A 106 8.15 -12.67 -3.52
CA ALA A 106 8.32 -13.72 -4.52
C ALA A 106 6.97 -14.21 -5.06
N GLU A 107 5.98 -14.43 -4.19
CA GLU A 107 4.63 -14.81 -4.59
C GLU A 107 3.96 -13.73 -5.45
N ARG A 108 4.09 -12.46 -5.08
CA ARG A 108 3.58 -11.33 -5.88
C ARG A 108 4.21 -11.31 -7.27
N ILE A 109 5.52 -11.46 -7.37
CA ILE A 109 6.22 -11.51 -8.67
C ILE A 109 5.71 -12.69 -9.50
N ALA A 110 5.57 -13.88 -8.89
CA ALA A 110 5.05 -15.07 -9.57
C ALA A 110 3.61 -14.86 -10.09
N LYS A 111 2.74 -14.20 -9.32
CA LYS A 111 1.35 -13.87 -9.72
C LYS A 111 1.25 -12.79 -10.80
N THR A 112 2.25 -11.92 -10.90
CA THR A 112 2.28 -10.83 -11.89
C THR A 112 2.90 -11.27 -13.21
N GLN A 113 3.59 -12.42 -13.26
CA GLN A 113 3.91 -13.06 -14.52
C GLN A 113 2.63 -13.49 -15.22
N ASP A 114 2.55 -13.22 -16.53
CA ASP A 114 1.40 -13.55 -17.35
C ASP A 114 1.04 -15.04 -17.17
N PRO A 115 -0.15 -15.36 -16.61
CA PRO A 115 -0.59 -16.73 -16.45
C PRO A 115 -0.55 -17.51 -17.77
N LEU A 116 -0.78 -16.86 -18.92
CA LEU A 116 -0.69 -17.48 -20.26
C LEU A 116 0.76 -17.79 -20.66
N ALA A 117 1.73 -16.95 -20.29
CA ALA A 117 3.14 -17.18 -20.58
C ALA A 117 3.74 -18.34 -19.77
N LEU A 118 3.24 -18.57 -18.55
CA LEU A 118 3.63 -19.73 -17.73
C LEU A 118 3.10 -21.06 -18.32
N MET A 119 1.89 -21.06 -18.89
CA MET A 119 1.30 -22.24 -19.53
C MET A 119 1.97 -22.62 -20.86
N ALA A 120 2.55 -21.64 -21.57
CA ALA A 120 3.21 -21.87 -22.87
C ALA A 120 4.57 -22.59 -22.77
N ASN A 121 5.19 -22.60 -21.59
CA ASN A 121 6.49 -23.23 -21.30
C ASN A 121 6.33 -24.72 -20.90
N SER A 122 5.20 -25.11 -20.30
CA SER A 122 5.00 -26.50 -19.88
C SER A 122 4.74 -27.38 -21.10
N ASN A 123 5.79 -28.05 -21.60
CA ASN A 123 5.73 -29.09 -22.63
C ASN A 123 5.02 -30.36 -22.12
N ASN A 124 3.76 -30.29 -21.72
CA ASN A 124 2.96 -31.44 -21.33
C ASN A 124 2.01 -31.84 -22.48
N PRO A 125 2.01 -33.09 -22.98
CA PRO A 125 1.14 -33.51 -24.09
C PRO A 125 -0.34 -33.67 -23.71
N TYR A 126 -0.72 -33.39 -22.46
CA TYR A 126 -2.10 -33.49 -22.02
C TYR A 126 -2.88 -32.22 -22.39
N VAL A 127 -3.76 -32.39 -23.38
CA VAL A 127 -4.83 -31.44 -23.72
C VAL A 127 -5.70 -31.25 -22.47
N PHE A 128 -5.53 -30.12 -21.77
CA PHE A 128 -6.47 -29.68 -20.75
C PHE A 128 -7.76 -29.21 -21.46
N PRO A 129 -8.95 -29.65 -21.03
CA PRO A 129 -10.20 -29.04 -21.47
C PRO A 129 -10.23 -27.57 -21.01
N ALA A 130 -10.85 -26.72 -21.81
CA ALA A 130 -11.03 -25.29 -21.53
C ALA A 130 -11.46 -25.03 -20.07
N PRO A 131 -10.98 -23.95 -19.42
CA PRO A 131 -11.36 -23.66 -18.05
C PRO A 131 -12.87 -23.45 -18.00
N HIS A 132 -13.57 -24.36 -17.31
CA HIS A 132 -14.91 -24.08 -16.85
C HIS A 132 -14.83 -22.80 -16.03
N GLN A 133 -15.59 -21.80 -16.46
CA GLN A 133 -15.85 -20.58 -15.71
C GLN A 133 -16.65 -20.95 -14.46
N ASP A 134 -15.98 -21.51 -13.46
CA ASP A 134 -16.51 -21.55 -12.10
C ASP A 134 -16.35 -20.16 -11.54
N HIS A 135 -17.25 -19.28 -11.98
CA HIS A 135 -17.55 -18.05 -11.28
C HIS A 135 -17.75 -18.42 -9.80
N PRO A 136 -17.01 -17.84 -8.84
CA PRO A 136 -17.41 -17.93 -7.46
C PRO A 136 -18.82 -17.34 -7.41
N SER A 137 -19.80 -18.14 -6.97
CA SER A 137 -21.17 -17.67 -6.74
C SER A 137 -21.12 -16.70 -5.57
N PHE A 138 -20.69 -15.48 -5.86
CA PHE A 138 -20.73 -14.37 -4.94
C PHE A 138 -22.20 -14.21 -4.59
N ASN A 139 -22.58 -14.66 -3.39
CA ASN A 139 -23.96 -14.72 -2.95
C ASN A 139 -24.58 -13.33 -3.08
N GLN A 140 -25.36 -13.13 -4.15
CA GLN A 140 -26.09 -11.90 -4.47
C GLN A 140 -27.11 -11.51 -3.38
N ASN A 141 -27.30 -12.39 -2.38
CA ASN A 141 -28.20 -12.17 -1.25
C ASN A 141 -27.71 -11.08 -0.27
N TYR A 142 -26.41 -10.77 -0.21
CA TYR A 142 -25.92 -9.67 0.64
C TYR A 142 -26.32 -8.28 0.13
N LEU A 143 -26.56 -8.13 -1.17
CA LEU A 143 -26.90 -6.83 -1.78
C LEU A 143 -28.39 -6.53 -1.80
N LYS A 144 -29.23 -7.51 -1.43
CA LYS A 144 -30.70 -7.36 -1.38
C LYS A 144 -31.23 -7.04 0.01
N GLN A 145 -30.37 -6.97 1.03
CA GLN A 145 -30.82 -6.55 2.36
C GLN A 145 -31.15 -5.06 2.36
N PRO A 146 -32.34 -4.65 2.85
CA PRO A 146 -32.67 -3.25 3.08
C PRO A 146 -31.59 -2.62 3.98
N ILE A 147 -31.10 -1.44 3.60
CA ILE A 147 -30.12 -0.71 4.40
C ILE A 147 -30.83 -0.27 5.70
N PRO A 148 -30.35 -0.68 6.90
CA PRO A 148 -30.87 -0.19 8.17
C PRO A 148 -30.61 1.32 8.30
N ASN A 149 -31.51 2.04 8.96
CA ASN A 149 -31.42 3.50 9.06
C ASN A 149 -30.11 3.90 9.80
N PRO A 150 -29.37 4.94 9.33
CA PRO A 150 -28.08 5.32 9.90
C PRO A 150 -28.12 5.69 11.39
N GLU A 151 -29.30 6.11 11.87
CA GLU A 151 -29.54 6.58 13.23
C GLU A 151 -29.62 5.42 14.27
N ASP A 152 -29.76 4.17 13.82
CA ASP A 152 -29.93 2.99 14.70
C ASP A 152 -28.63 2.18 14.91
N ILE A 153 -27.46 2.68 14.50
CA ILE A 153 -26.22 1.87 14.46
C ILE A 153 -25.31 2.16 15.66
N THR A 154 -25.27 1.22 16.62
CA THR A 154 -24.40 1.32 17.82
C THR A 154 -23.14 0.44 17.75
N ASN A 155 -23.03 -0.50 16.79
CA ASN A 155 -21.94 -1.48 16.72
C ASN A 155 -20.88 -1.14 15.63
N PRO A 156 -19.58 -1.03 15.99
CA PRO A 156 -18.49 -0.77 15.05
C PRO A 156 -18.36 -1.75 13.88
N ALA A 157 -18.68 -3.04 14.09
CA ALA A 157 -18.60 -4.05 13.04
C ALA A 157 -19.63 -3.79 11.92
N THR A 158 -20.82 -3.30 12.30
CA THR A 158 -21.89 -2.96 11.37
C THR A 158 -21.53 -1.73 10.53
N ALA A 159 -20.91 -0.73 11.15
CA ALA A 159 -20.43 0.47 10.45
C ALA A 159 -19.34 0.14 9.41
N MET A 160 -18.40 -0.72 9.76
CA MET A 160 -17.32 -1.16 8.86
C MET A 160 -17.86 -1.94 7.65
N ASN A 161 -18.83 -2.82 7.85
CA ASN A 161 -19.48 -3.56 6.77
C ASN A 161 -20.26 -2.64 5.81
N MET A 162 -20.91 -1.59 6.31
CA MET A 162 -21.56 -0.57 5.46
C MET A 162 -20.56 0.24 4.65
N ALA A 163 -19.45 0.68 5.26
CA ALA A 163 -18.40 1.41 4.56
C ALA A 163 -17.83 0.58 3.40
N LEU A 164 -17.61 -0.73 3.63
CA LEU A 164 -17.15 -1.66 2.60
C LEU A 164 -18.18 -1.81 1.45
N ALA A 165 -19.47 -1.93 1.79
CA ALA A 165 -20.55 -2.05 0.81
C ALA A 165 -20.73 -0.76 -0.04
N LEU A 166 -20.59 0.42 0.59
CA LEU A 166 -20.65 1.71 -0.11
C LEU A 166 -19.46 1.90 -1.05
N MET A 167 -18.25 1.56 -0.60
CA MET A 167 -17.06 1.57 -1.45
C MET A 167 -17.21 0.62 -2.65
N ALA A 168 -17.72 -0.59 -2.45
CA ALA A 168 -17.98 -1.54 -3.53
C ALA A 168 -19.01 -1.02 -4.55
N LYS A 169 -20.07 -0.33 -4.10
CA LYS A 169 -21.05 0.32 -4.99
C LYS A 169 -20.44 1.47 -5.80
N ALA A 170 -19.66 2.34 -5.16
CA ALA A 170 -19.00 3.46 -5.83
C ALA A 170 -17.98 2.98 -6.88
N PHE A 171 -17.25 1.91 -6.57
CA PHE A 171 -16.31 1.30 -7.51
C PHE A 171 -17.01 0.76 -8.76
N LYS A 172 -18.16 0.10 -8.60
CA LYS A 172 -18.94 -0.42 -9.73
C LYS A 172 -19.51 0.70 -10.61
N LEU A 173 -19.93 1.82 -10.03
CA LEU A 173 -20.48 2.97 -10.77
C LEU A 173 -19.41 3.65 -11.65
N ASN A 174 -18.16 3.73 -11.18
CA ASN A 174 -17.08 4.43 -11.89
C ASN A 174 -16.47 3.63 -13.06
N TYR A 175 -16.72 2.32 -13.16
CA TYR A 175 -16.13 1.44 -14.18
C TYR A 175 -17.15 0.68 -15.05
N SER A 176 -18.46 0.92 -14.89
CA SER A 176 -19.45 0.41 -15.85
C SER A 176 -19.46 1.27 -17.11
N THR A 177 -18.70 0.85 -18.13
CA THR A 177 -18.92 1.32 -19.50
C THR A 177 -20.34 0.94 -19.94
N PRO A 178 -21.14 1.87 -20.48
CA PRO A 178 -22.41 1.52 -21.09
C PRO A 178 -22.11 0.91 -22.47
N THR A 179 -22.13 -0.41 -22.59
CA THR A 179 -22.15 -1.09 -23.89
C THR A 179 -23.56 -0.96 -24.47
N ASN A 180 -23.75 0.09 -25.26
CA ASN A 180 -24.79 0.18 -26.29
C ASN A 180 -24.49 -0.91 -27.35
N ASN A 181 -25.26 -2.00 -27.32
CA ASN A 181 -25.35 -2.97 -28.40
C ASN A 181 -26.75 -2.92 -29.01
N ASN A 182 -26.97 -2.00 -29.94
CA ASN A 182 -28.11 -2.05 -30.85
C ASN A 182 -27.68 -2.74 -32.16
N GLN A 183 -27.59 -4.06 -32.17
CA GLN A 183 -27.57 -4.83 -33.42
C GLN A 183 -29.01 -4.99 -33.91
N ARG A 184 -29.42 -4.14 -34.86
CA ARG A 184 -30.67 -4.29 -35.60
C ARG A 184 -30.43 -5.25 -36.76
N ILE A 185 -30.87 -6.49 -36.58
CA ILE A 185 -31.02 -7.48 -37.65
C ILE A 185 -32.31 -7.12 -38.40
N SER A 186 -32.26 -7.03 -39.72
CA SER A 186 -33.46 -7.05 -40.57
C SER A 186 -33.11 -7.76 -41.87
N SER A 187 -33.88 -8.82 -42.14
CA SER A 187 -33.94 -9.57 -43.40
C SER A 187 -34.58 -8.75 -44.51
#